data_AF-C7R0V2-F1
#
_entry.id   AF-C7R0V2-F1
#
_cell.length_a   1.000
_cell.length_b   1.000
_cell.length_c   1.000
_cell.angle_alpha   90.00
_cell.angle_beta   90.00
_cell.angle_gamma   90.00
#
_symmetry.space_group_name_H-M   'P 1'
#
loop_
_entity.id
_entity.type
_entity.pdbx_description
1 polymer ?
#
loop_
_entity_poly.entity_id
_entity_poly.type
_entity_poly.pdbx_seq_one_letter_code
_entity_poly.pdbx_strand_id
1 'polypeptide(L)' 'MAVGTKGLEPKQLDLLDDAALVAELEKAKKELFNLRFQAASGQLETHGRLKAVRRDIARIYTILRERELGIRTAPSVSE' A
#
# COMPACT_ATOMS: atom_id res chain seq x y z
N MET A 1 -11.54 -12.96 4.00
CA MET A 1 -11.87 -11.60 3.49
C MET A 1 -10.59 -10.82 3.26
N ALA A 2 -10.28 -10.51 2.00
CA ALA A 2 -9.15 -9.64 1.65
C ALA A 2 -9.49 -8.20 2.06
N VAL A 3 -9.02 -7.79 3.24
CA VAL A 3 -9.12 -6.39 3.68
C VAL A 3 -7.90 -5.68 3.07
N GLY A 4 -8.11 -5.12 1.89
CA GLY A 4 -7.11 -4.45 1.07
C GLY A 4 -7.67 -4.20 -0.33
N THR A 5 -7.13 -3.22 -1.04
CA THR A 5 -7.44 -3.10 -2.47
C THR A 5 -6.91 -4.31 -3.22
N LYS A 6 -7.72 -4.89 -4.11
CA LYS A 6 -7.35 -6.09 -4.89
C LYS A 6 -6.11 -5.90 -5.78
N GLY A 7 -5.66 -4.66 -5.98
CA GLY A 7 -4.47 -4.29 -6.76
C GLY A 7 -3.16 -4.20 -5.94
N LEU A 8 -3.23 -4.37 -4.62
CA LEU A 8 -2.10 -4.25 -3.68
C LEU A 8 -1.84 -5.59 -2.97
N GLU A 9 -2.06 -6.69 -3.68
CA GLU A 9 -1.64 -8.01 -3.21
C GLU A 9 -0.11 -8.13 -3.25
N PRO A 10 0.51 -8.88 -2.31
CA PRO A 10 1.96 -9.00 -2.24
C PRO A 10 2.60 -9.39 -3.58
N LYS A 11 1.97 -10.34 -4.30
CA LYS A 11 2.44 -10.81 -5.61
C LYS A 11 2.46 -9.72 -6.68
N GLN A 12 1.53 -8.76 -6.62
CA GLN A 12 1.48 -7.65 -7.58
C GLN A 12 2.47 -6.55 -7.21
N LEU A 13 2.68 -6.33 -5.92
CA LEU A 13 3.70 -5.41 -5.42
C LEU A 13 5.11 -5.90 -5.72
N ASP A 14 5.31 -7.22 -5.75
CA ASP A 14 6.58 -7.83 -6.16
C ASP A 14 6.91 -7.54 -7.63
N LEU A 15 5.93 -7.22 -8.49
CA LEU A 15 6.15 -6.85 -9.90
C LEU A 15 6.51 -5.37 -10.09
N LEU A 16 6.35 -4.54 -9.05
CA LEU A 16 6.62 -3.10 -9.13
C LEU A 16 8.06 -2.79 -8.76
N ASP A 17 8.64 -1.81 -9.44
CA ASP A 17 9.94 -1.23 -9.08
C ASP A 17 9.88 -0.49 -7.75
N ASP A 18 11.03 -0.31 -7.10
CA ASP A 18 11.12 0.40 -5.82
C ASP A 18 10.57 1.84 -5.92
N ALA A 19 10.85 2.53 -7.02
CA ALA A 19 10.32 3.87 -7.25
C ALA A 19 8.78 3.89 -7.38
N ALA A 20 8.21 2.88 -8.05
CA ALA A 20 6.76 2.72 -8.19
C ALA A 20 6.09 2.37 -6.85
N LEU A 21 6.75 1.54 -6.02
CA LEU A 21 6.29 1.24 -4.65
C LEU A 21 6.25 2.50 -3.78
N VAL A 22 7.26 3.36 -3.87
CA VAL A 22 7.29 4.63 -3.12
C VAL A 22 6.18 5.56 -3.60
N ALA A 23 5.95 5.67 -4.92
CA ALA A 23 4.86 6.49 -5.46
C ALA A 23 3.48 6.02 -4.98
N GLU A 24 3.22 4.71 -4.99
CA GLU A 24 1.96 4.18 -4.48
C GLU A 24 1.81 4.33 -2.95
N LEU A 25 2.92 4.26 -2.21
CA LEU A 25 2.92 4.54 -0.78
C LEU A 25 2.51 5.99 -0.47
N GLU A 26 3.00 6.96 -1.25
CA GLU A 26 2.58 8.36 -1.10
C GLU A 26 1.09 8.57 -1.40
N LYS A 27 0.59 7.92 -2.46
CA LYS A 27 -0.82 7.98 -2.84
C LYS A 27 -1.71 7.38 -1.75
N ALA A 28 -1.34 6.21 -1.22
CA ALA A 28 -2.06 5.56 -0.12
C ALA A 28 -2.05 6.40 1.16
N LYS A 29 -0.94 7.10 1.46
CA LYS A 29 -0.87 8.05 2.59
C LYS A 29 -1.79 9.25 2.42
N LYS A 30 -1.85 9.83 1.21
CA LYS A 30 -2.78 10.93 0.90
C LYS A 30 -4.23 10.49 1.04
N GLU A 31 -4.56 9.29 0.56
CA GLU A 31 -5.88 8.70 0.74
C GLU A 31 -6.21 8.50 2.22
N LEU A 32 -5.28 7.97 3.01
CA LEU A 32 -5.47 7.81 4.46
C LEU A 32 -5.72 9.15 5.16
N PHE A 33 -5.01 10.21 4.77
CA PHE A 33 -5.23 11.56 5.31
C PHE A 33 -6.64 12.06 5.03
N ASN A 34 -7.09 11.95 3.77
CA ASN A 34 -8.44 12.35 3.36
C ASN A 34 -9.52 11.54 4.08
N LEU A 35 -9.33 10.22 4.22
CA LEU A 35 -10.27 9.36 4.96
C LEU A 35 -10.32 9.68 6.44
N ARG A 36 -9.19 10.07 7.06
CA ARG A 36 -9.17 10.53 8.47
C ARG A 36 -9.91 11.86 8.62
N PHE A 37 -9.78 12.75 7.65
CA PHE A 37 -10.51 14.02 7.64
C PHE A 37 -12.03 13.79 7.51
N GLN A 38 -12.45 12.94 6.57
CA GLN A 38 -13.85 12.54 6.40
C GLN A 38 -14.41 11.78 7.62
N ALA A 39 -13.59 10.96 8.28
CA ALA A 39 -13.98 10.28 9.52
C ALA A 39 -14.21 11.27 10.66
N ALA A 40 -13.37 12.30 10.77
CA ALA A 40 -13.52 13.35 11.78
C ALA A 40 -14.74 14.25 11.50
N SER A 41 -15.09 14.49 10.24
CA SER A 41 -16.30 15.25 9.86
C SER A 41 -17.60 14.46 9.97
N GLY A 42 -17.53 13.16 10.28
CA GLY A 42 -18.70 12.29 10.42
C GLY A 42 -19.40 11.91 9.10
N GLN A 43 -18.80 12.25 7.95
CA GLN A 43 -19.36 12.00 6.61
C GLN A 43 -18.77 10.73 5.96
N LEU A 44 -18.11 9.88 6.75
CA LEU A 44 -17.44 8.70 6.20
C LEU A 44 -18.44 7.57 5.93
N GLU A 45 -18.79 7.38 4.66
CA GLU A 45 -19.72 6.33 4.24
C GLU A 45 -19.16 4.90 4.42
N THR A 46 -17.83 4.74 4.33
CA THR A 46 -17.19 3.41 4.32
C THR A 46 -16.06 3.25 5.35
N HIS A 47 -16.42 2.93 6.59
CA HIS A 47 -15.45 2.65 7.67
C HIS A 47 -14.45 1.52 7.33
N GLY A 48 -14.84 0.56 6.50
CA GLY A 48 -13.97 -0.53 6.05
C GLY A 48 -12.76 -0.07 5.23
N ARG A 49 -12.87 1.06 4.52
CA ARG A 49 -11.80 1.60 3.66
C ARG A 49 -10.58 2.04 4.47
N LEU A 50 -10.80 2.64 5.64
CA LEU A 50 -9.75 3.08 6.56
C LEU A 50 -8.87 1.91 7.04
N LYS A 51 -9.45 0.72 7.22
CA LYS A 51 -8.71 -0.50 7.58
C LYS A 51 -7.98 -1.09 6.36
N ALA A 52 -8.57 -1.02 5.17
CA ALA A 52 -7.95 -1.48 3.94
C ALA A 52 -6.69 -0.66 3.60
N VAL A 53 -6.79 0.67 3.57
CA VAL A 53 -5.67 1.56 3.25
C VAL A 53 -4.50 1.41 4.23
N ARG A 54 -4.78 1.27 5.55
CA ARG A 54 -3.74 0.98 6.54
C ARG A 54 -3.00 -0.32 6.28
N ARG A 55 -3.71 -1.37 5.85
CA ARG A 55 -3.09 -2.66 5.51
C ARG A 55 -2.29 -2.57 4.23
N ASP A 56 -2.76 -1.84 3.24
CA ASP A 56 -2.05 -1.65 1.97
C ASP A 56 -0.72 -0.91 2.21
N ILE A 57 -0.71 0.16 3.03
CA ILE A 57 0.53 0.85 3.45
C ILE A 57 1.48 -0.11 4.17
N ALA A 58 0.97 -0.92 5.10
CA ALA A 58 1.80 -1.89 5.82
C ALA A 58 2.43 -2.92 4.88
N ARG A 59 1.70 -3.40 3.86
CA ARG A 59 2.22 -4.35 2.87
C ARG A 59 3.37 -3.75 2.05
N ILE A 60 3.22 -2.50 1.58
CA ILE A 60 4.29 -1.84 0.83
C ILE A 60 5.55 -1.72 1.69
N TYR A 61 5.41 -1.30 2.96
CA TYR A 61 6.54 -1.21 3.88
C TYR A 61 7.21 -2.55 4.13
N THR A 62 6.45 -3.64 4.29
CA THR A 62 7.03 -4.97 4.48
C THR A 62 7.85 -5.40 3.26
N ILE A 63 7.38 -5.14 2.04
CA ILE A 63 8.09 -5.54 0.82
C ILE A 63 9.36 -4.72 0.62
N LEU A 64 9.29 -3.40 0.81
CA LEU A 64 10.47 -2.54 0.79
C LEU A 64 11.52 -3.04 1.79
N ARG A 65 11.09 -3.39 3.01
CA ARG A 65 12.01 -3.91 4.03
C ARG A 65 12.57 -5.29 3.69
N GLU A 66 11.75 -6.17 3.14
CA GLU A 66 12.18 -7.50 2.68
C GLU A 66 13.19 -7.39 1.52
N ARG A 67 13.06 -6.39 0.64
CA ARG A 67 14.03 -6.07 -0.42
C ARG A 67 15.34 -5.54 0.15
N GLU A 68 15.29 -4.60 1.10
CA GLU A 68 16.46 -4.09 1.80
C GLU A 68 17.25 -5.19 2.52
N LEU A 69 16.54 -6.18 3.08
CA LEU A 69 17.14 -7.33 3.78
C LEU A 69 17.57 -8.46 2.83
N GLY A 70 17.35 -8.33 1.52
CA GLY A 70 17.66 -9.36 0.52
C GLY A 70 16.80 -10.63 0.62
N ILE A 71 15.68 -10.58 1.34
CA ILE A 71 14.74 -11.70 1.53
C ILE A 71 13.86 -11.85 0.28
N ARG A 72 13.51 -10.73 -0.37
CA ARG A 72 12.83 -10.72 -1.66
C ARG A 72 13.69 -10.08 -2.73
N THR A 73 13.78 -10.76 -3.87
CA THR A 73 14.37 -10.23 -5.08
C THR A 73 13.38 -9.26 -5.70
N ALA A 74 13.73 -7.98 -5.79
CA ALA A 74 13.05 -7.05 -6.68
C ALA A 74 13.10 -7.63 -8.11
N PRO A 75 12.09 -7.40 -8.96
CA PRO A 75 12.25 -7.71 -10.36
C PRO A 75 13.46 -6.90 -10.80
N SER A 76 14.57 -7.59 -11.09
CA SER A 76 15.68 -6.94 -11.75
C SER A 76 15.07 -6.34 -13.01
N VAL A 77 15.25 -5.04 -13.20
CA VAL A 77 15.03 -4.40 -14.50
C VAL A 77 16.03 -5.08 -15.44
N SER A 78 15.64 -6.26 -15.94
CA SER A 78 16.34 -7.02 -16.94
C SER A 78 15.70 -6.61 -18.25
N GLU A 79 16.46 -5.74 -18.94
CA GLU A 79 16.26 -5.21 -20.30
C GLU A 79 15.38 -3.95 -20.44
#